data_AF-A0A3D3UR85-F1
#
_entry.id   AF-A0A3D3UR85-F1
#
_cell.length_a   1.000
_cell.length_b   1.000
_cell.length_c   1.000
_cell.angle_alpha   90.00
_cell.angle_beta   90.00
_cell.angle_gamma   90.00
#
_symmetry.space_group_name_H-M   'P 1'
#
loop_
_entity.id
_entity.type
_entity.pdbx_description
1 polymer ?
#
loop_
_entity_poly.entity_id
_entity_poly.type
_entity_poly.pdbx_seq_one_letter_code
_entity_poly.pdbx_strand_id
1 'polypeptide(L)'
;MKYAAVLGALVIFAAGCGQIQTASAEGRSKIPNKKVLIVTGIDYPGHKWKLTAPVLAKAIAADKRLDVTITEEPNDLASDKLVDYDVIVLHFMDWEVPDPGPKA
;
A
#
# COMPACT_ATOMS: atom_id res chain seq x y z
N MET A 1 -40.18 -64.79 27.14
CA MET A 1 -41.60 -64.50 27.44
C MET A 1 -41.86 -63.02 27.19
N LYS A 2 -42.86 -62.74 26.33
CA LYS A 2 -43.72 -61.55 26.27
C LYS A 2 -43.12 -60.21 25.81
N TYR A 3 -43.58 -59.81 24.62
CA TYR A 3 -43.57 -58.47 24.03
C TYR A 3 -44.41 -57.48 24.84
N ALA A 4 -44.00 -56.22 24.91
CA ALA A 4 -44.90 -55.09 25.10
C ALA A 4 -44.33 -53.87 24.35
N ALA A 5 -45.12 -53.37 23.41
CA ALA A 5 -44.85 -52.21 22.59
C ALA A 5 -45.10 -50.90 23.37
N VAL A 6 -44.36 -49.85 23.04
CA VAL A 6 -44.87 -48.46 23.13
C VAL A 6 -44.38 -47.70 21.91
N LEU A 7 -45.34 -47.30 21.09
CA LEU A 7 -45.23 -46.27 20.06
C LEU A 7 -44.97 -44.91 20.72
N GLY A 8 -43.99 -44.17 20.22
CA GLY A 8 -43.73 -42.78 20.59
C GLY A 8 -43.24 -42.00 19.38
N ALA A 9 -43.97 -40.94 19.04
CA ALA A 9 -43.93 -40.22 17.77
C ALA A 9 -42.61 -39.53 17.40
N LEU A 10 -42.30 -39.59 16.10
CA LEU A 10 -42.00 -38.48 15.20
C LEU A 10 -41.35 -37.20 15.78
N VAL A 11 -40.07 -36.96 15.43
CA VAL A 11 -39.59 -35.62 15.04
C VAL A 11 -38.56 -35.78 13.92
N ILE A 12 -38.96 -35.47 12.69
CA ILE A 12 -38.05 -35.28 11.56
C ILE A 12 -37.43 -33.89 11.75
N PHE A 13 -36.19 -33.82 12.23
CA PHE A 13 -35.44 -32.56 12.19
C PHE A 13 -34.91 -32.35 10.77
N ALA A 14 -35.69 -31.58 10.02
CA ALA A 14 -35.32 -31.07 8.72
C ALA A 14 -34.11 -30.13 8.83
N ALA A 15 -33.32 -30.15 7.75
CA ALA A 15 -32.67 -28.99 7.18
C ALA A 15 -31.71 -28.20 8.08
N GLY A 16 -30.43 -28.50 7.94
CA GLY A 16 -29.38 -27.66 8.52
C GLY A 16 -27.97 -28.04 8.06
N CYS A 17 -27.78 -28.49 6.81
CA CYS A 17 -26.47 -28.40 6.17
C CYS A 17 -26.18 -26.90 6.01
N GLY A 18 -25.64 -26.28 7.05
CA GLY A 18 -25.12 -24.93 7.00
C GLY A 18 -24.04 -24.90 5.92
N GLN A 19 -24.39 -24.38 4.75
CA GLN A 19 -23.43 -23.98 3.74
C GLN A 19 -22.48 -23.00 4.43
N ILE A 20 -21.27 -23.47 4.73
CA ILE A 20 -20.13 -22.61 4.95
C ILE A 20 -19.98 -21.84 3.64
N GLN A 21 -20.53 -20.63 3.60
CA GLN A 21 -20.23 -19.68 2.55
C GLN A 21 -18.76 -19.32 2.72
N THR A 22 -17.90 -20.05 2.03
CA THR A 22 -16.60 -19.52 1.63
C THR A 22 -16.89 -18.29 0.79
N ALA A 23 -16.86 -17.12 1.43
CA ALA A 23 -16.92 -15.85 0.73
C ALA A 23 -15.78 -15.87 -0.30
N SER A 24 -16.16 -15.95 -1.58
CA SER A 24 -15.22 -15.85 -2.68
C SER A 24 -14.50 -14.51 -2.55
N ALA A 25 -13.18 -14.55 -2.49
CA ALA A 25 -12.32 -13.36 -2.53
C ALA A 25 -12.26 -12.74 -3.93
N GLU A 26 -13.15 -13.12 -4.84
CA GLU A 26 -13.26 -12.53 -6.17
C GLU A 26 -14.11 -11.26 -6.08
N GLY A 27 -13.42 -10.12 -6.10
CA GLY A 27 -14.08 -8.83 -6.23
C GLY A 27 -13.56 -7.71 -5.33
N ARG A 28 -12.44 -7.87 -4.61
CA ARG A 28 -11.75 -6.69 -4.08
C ARG A 28 -11.11 -5.97 -5.27
N SER A 29 -11.85 -5.04 -5.87
CA SER A 29 -11.31 -4.03 -6.78
C SER A 29 -10.00 -3.54 -6.19
N LYS A 30 -8.90 -3.79 -6.90
CA LYS A 30 -7.57 -3.41 -6.46
C LYS A 30 -7.54 -1.88 -6.55
N ILE A 31 -7.77 -1.20 -5.42
CA ILE A 31 -7.61 0.26 -5.36
C ILE A 31 -6.22 0.56 -5.95
N PRO A 32 -6.12 1.41 -6.98
CA PRO A 32 -4.83 1.74 -7.56
C PRO A 32 -3.89 2.25 -6.46
N ASN A 33 -2.67 1.72 -6.41
CA ASN A 33 -1.69 2.20 -5.45
C ASN A 33 -1.39 3.67 -5.72
N LYS A 34 -1.29 4.46 -4.65
CA LYS A 34 -0.92 5.87 -4.71
C LYS A 34 0.57 5.99 -4.97
N LYS A 35 0.95 6.83 -5.93
CA LYS A 35 2.34 6.98 -6.37
C LYS A 35 3.04 8.06 -5.54
N VAL A 36 4.20 7.72 -5.01
CA VAL A 36 5.05 8.60 -4.20
C VAL A 36 6.38 8.79 -4.93
N LEU A 37 6.78 10.04 -5.15
CA LEU A 37 8.12 10.38 -5.61
C LEU A 37 8.93 10.92 -4.43
N ILE A 38 10.05 10.27 -4.12
CA ILE A 38 11.06 10.81 -3.21
C ILE A 38 12.11 11.52 -4.07
N VAL A 39 12.30 12.81 -3.82
CA VAL A 39 13.32 13.63 -4.47
C VAL A 39 14.52 13.76 -3.54
N THR A 40 15.69 13.31 -3.99
CA THR A 40 16.96 13.30 -3.25
C THR A 40 18.12 13.70 -4.19
N GLY A 41 19.38 13.53 -3.77
CA GLY A 41 20.56 13.57 -4.64
C GLY A 41 21.55 14.66 -4.26
N ILE A 42 21.02 15.84 -3.89
CA ILE A 42 21.80 16.98 -3.43
C ILE A 42 21.43 17.22 -1.97
N ASP A 43 22.42 17.29 -1.09
CA ASP A 43 22.20 17.55 0.34
C ASP A 43 23.50 17.98 1.03
N TYR A 44 23.38 18.46 2.27
CA TYR A 44 24.51 18.73 3.16
C TYR A 44 25.37 17.47 3.38
N PRO A 45 26.71 17.55 3.41
CA PRO A 45 27.58 16.39 3.63
C PRO A 45 27.30 15.58 4.90
N GLY A 46 26.70 16.19 5.93
CA GLY A 46 26.25 15.49 7.14
C GLY A 46 24.98 14.66 6.95
N HIS A 47 24.13 15.01 5.99
CA HIS A 47 22.95 14.25 5.61
C HIS A 47 23.38 13.15 4.63
N LYS A 48 23.57 11.94 5.15
CA LYS A 48 24.03 10.80 4.36
C LYS A 48 22.91 10.26 3.47
N TRP A 49 22.43 11.06 2.53
CA TRP A 49 21.23 10.78 1.73
C TRP A 49 21.32 9.46 0.96
N LYS A 50 22.52 9.09 0.49
CA LYS A 50 22.78 7.78 -0.15
C LYS A 50 22.48 6.58 0.76
N LEU A 51 22.52 6.79 2.08
CA LEU A 51 22.18 5.78 3.09
C LEU A 51 20.73 5.92 3.55
N THR A 52 20.21 7.15 3.71
CA THR A 52 18.88 7.39 4.27
C THR A 52 17.75 7.31 3.26
N ALA A 53 17.96 7.70 1.99
CA ALA A 53 16.92 7.65 0.95
C ALA A 53 16.38 6.21 0.71
N PRO A 54 17.22 5.16 0.61
CA PRO A 54 16.71 3.78 0.50
C PRO A 54 15.95 3.32 1.75
N VAL A 55 16.36 3.76 2.93
CA VAL A 55 15.69 3.43 4.21
C VAL A 55 14.32 4.11 4.28
N LEU A 56 14.24 5.39 3.89
CA LEU A 56 13.00 6.16 3.80
C LEU A 56 12.03 5.52 2.79
N ALA A 57 12.52 5.20 1.59
CA ALA A 57 11.72 4.53 0.57
C ALA A 57 11.16 3.20 1.06
N LYS A 58 11.99 2.38 1.73
CA LYS A 58 11.54 1.12 2.34
C LYS A 58 10.48 1.33 3.42
N ALA A 59 10.63 2.36 4.26
CA ALA A 59 9.67 2.67 5.32
C ALA A 59 8.31 3.09 4.74
N ILE A 60 8.30 3.93 3.70
CA ILE A 60 7.07 4.36 3.01
C ILE A 60 6.43 3.17 2.27
N ALA A 61 7.22 2.38 1.54
CA ALA A 61 6.76 1.21 0.79
C ALA A 61 6.26 0.06 1.69
N ALA A 62 6.45 0.13 3.00
CA ALA A 62 5.85 -0.82 3.94
C ALA A 62 4.30 -0.75 3.93
N ASP A 63 3.72 0.41 3.59
CA ASP A 63 2.31 0.52 3.25
C ASP A 63 2.09 0.06 1.80
N LYS A 64 1.48 -1.12 1.63
CA LYS A 64 1.23 -1.73 0.31
C LYS A 64 0.29 -0.93 -0.59
N ARG A 65 -0.38 0.10 -0.06
CA ARG A 65 -1.20 1.04 -0.84
C ARG A 65 -0.35 2.07 -1.58
N LEU A 66 0.94 2.18 -1.27
CA LEU A 66 1.86 3.15 -1.84
C LEU A 66 2.82 2.46 -2.82
N ASP A 67 3.08 3.12 -3.95
CA ASP A 67 4.11 2.76 -4.91
C ASP A 67 5.18 3.86 -4.89
N VAL A 68 6.43 3.51 -4.59
CA VAL A 68 7.47 4.48 -4.23
C VAL A 68 8.60 4.48 -5.26
N THR A 69 8.84 5.64 -5.85
CA THR A 69 9.96 5.91 -6.75
C THR A 69 10.93 6.88 -6.08
N ILE A 70 12.23 6.71 -6.32
CA ILE A 70 13.26 7.69 -5.95
C ILE A 70 13.78 8.33 -7.23
N THR A 71 13.93 9.66 -7.23
CA THR A 71 14.78 10.39 -8.18
C THR A 71 15.92 11.06 -7.42
N GLU A 72 17.12 11.00 -7.98
CA GLU A 72 18.31 11.73 -7.48
C GLU A 72 18.50 13.07 -8.20
N GLU A 73 17.53 13.49 -9.02
CA GLU A 73 17.57 14.72 -9.82
C GLU A 73 16.52 15.72 -9.30
N PRO A 74 16.89 16.70 -8.44
CA PRO A 74 15.94 17.70 -7.92
C PRO A 74 15.22 18.52 -8.99
N ASN A 75 15.81 18.64 -10.18
CA ASN A 75 15.19 19.33 -11.32
C ASN A 75 13.96 18.61 -11.88
N ASP A 76 13.72 17.35 -11.51
CA ASP A 76 12.46 16.66 -11.81
C ASP A 76 11.26 17.35 -11.14
N LEU A 77 11.48 18.20 -10.13
CA LEU A 77 10.43 19.04 -9.56
C LEU A 77 9.88 20.06 -10.56
N ALA A 78 10.59 20.38 -11.65
CA ALA A 78 10.07 21.25 -12.71
C ALA A 78 9.43 20.45 -13.87
N SER A 79 9.33 19.13 -13.76
CA SER A 79 8.84 18.24 -14.82
C SER A 79 7.33 18.27 -14.95
N ASP A 80 6.83 18.31 -16.18
CA ASP A 80 5.38 18.20 -16.45
C ASP A 80 4.83 16.81 -16.07
N LYS A 81 5.72 15.82 -15.82
CA LYS A 81 5.35 14.47 -15.36
C LYS A 81 5.10 14.37 -13.85
N LEU A 82 5.33 15.44 -13.08
CA LEU A 82 5.01 15.47 -11.65
C LEU A 82 3.55 15.12 -11.36
N VAL A 83 2.66 15.46 -12.30
CA VAL A 83 1.23 15.15 -12.24
C VAL A 83 0.95 13.64 -12.15
N ASP A 84 1.90 12.78 -12.51
CA ASP A 84 1.76 11.33 -12.42
C ASP A 84 1.88 10.80 -10.98
N TYR A 85 2.37 11.63 -10.04
CA TYR A 85 2.55 11.26 -8.64
C TYR A 85 1.47 11.89 -7.76
N ASP A 86 0.98 11.12 -6.80
CA ASP A 86 -0.02 11.60 -5.84
C ASP A 86 0.63 12.38 -4.68
N VAL A 87 1.89 12.09 -4.34
CA VAL A 87 2.64 12.73 -3.26
C VAL A 87 4.11 12.86 -3.65
N ILE A 88 4.71 14.00 -3.30
CA ILE A 88 6.15 14.25 -3.41
C ILE A 88 6.74 14.37 -2.01
N VAL A 89 7.85 13.68 -1.75
CA VAL A 89 8.62 13.74 -0.52
C VAL A 89 9.96 14.38 -0.82
N LEU A 90 10.19 15.56 -0.25
CA LEU A 90 11.47 16.25 -0.38
C LEU A 90 12.43 15.69 0.69
N HIS A 91 13.46 14.98 0.21
CA HIS A 91 14.56 14.45 1.01
C HIS A 91 15.87 14.89 0.35
N PHE A 92 16.00 16.20 0.19
CA PHE A 92 17.17 16.84 -0.41
C PHE A 92 17.29 18.24 0.18
N MET A 93 18.43 18.86 -0.07
CA MET A 93 18.65 20.27 0.14
C MET A 93 19.50 20.79 -1.02
N ASP A 94 19.24 22.00 -1.47
CA ASP A 94 20.02 22.79 -2.42
C ASP A 94 21.39 23.21 -1.84
N TRP A 95 22.16 22.25 -1.33
CA TRP A 95 23.47 22.49 -0.74
C TRP A 95 24.50 22.90 -1.79
N GLU A 96 25.01 24.13 -1.68
CA GLU A 96 26.05 24.70 -2.58
C GLU A 96 25.68 24.70 -4.07
N VAL A 97 24.39 24.57 -4.38
CA VAL A 97 23.82 24.68 -5.73
C VAL A 97 22.54 25.51 -5.67
N PRO A 98 22.09 26.12 -6.78
CA PRO A 98 20.80 26.79 -6.82
C PRO A 98 19.63 25.82 -6.57
N ASP A 99 18.53 26.35 -6.04
CA ASP A 99 17.26 25.62 -6.00
C ASP A 99 16.76 25.28 -7.42
N PRO A 100 15.84 24.30 -7.58
CA PRO A 100 15.29 23.90 -8.88
C PRO A 100 14.49 25.00 -9.63
N GLY A 101 14.29 26.17 -9.02
CA GLY A 101 13.70 27.35 -9.63
C GLY A 101 12.16 27.41 -9.53
N PRO A 102 11.54 28.53 -9.98
CA PRO A 102 10.12 28.82 -9.73
C PRO A 102 9.10 27.90 -10.41
N LYS A 103 9.53 27.02 -11.33
CA LYS A 103 8.66 26.02 -11.95
C LYS A 103 8.45 24.80 -11.04
N ALA A 104 9.34 24.61 -10.06
CA ALA A 104 9.31 23.51 -9.09
C ALA A 104 8.17 23.62 -8.08
#